data_AF-A0A1T5EGK4-F1
#
_entry.id   AF-A0A1T5EGK4-F1
#
_cell.length_a   1.000
_cell.length_b   1.000
_cell.length_c   1.000
_cell.angle_alpha   90.00
_cell.angle_beta   90.00
_cell.angle_gamma   90.00
#
_symmetry.space_group_name_H-M   'P 1'
#
loop_
_entity.id
_entity.type
_entity.pdbx_description
1 polymer ?
#
loop_
_entity_poly.entity_id
_entity_poly.type
_entity_poly.pdbx_seq_one_letter_code
_entity_poly.pdbx_strand_id
1 'polypeptide(L)'
;MKHLKTYLSALLIIFIAAACKIDNYPAPDARLYGTFLDVETNEPVEQDIIRGSTIEFIEHGYASQTKQVMIVKNDGTYRNNLIFANQYTITPVRGNFVPAEPQDVNVAGETKLDFKVQPYIRVKDAKIEKSGSKVIATFKIQQTVINNVRKIGLYAHPEPSVGEPMRTVLSETDINAATDPNKVYKLEIDIPSNSNNLKAGSQYFFRIGAIIDAPESKFNYAKAVRIAL
;
A
#
# COMPACT_ATOMS: atom_id res chain seq x y z
N MET A 1 39.71 50.45 34.47
CA MET A 1 39.61 49.77 33.15
C MET A 1 40.00 48.28 33.16
N LYS A 2 41.02 47.84 33.92
CA LYS A 2 41.40 46.40 33.99
C LYS A 2 40.28 45.50 34.53
N HIS A 3 39.65 45.87 35.64
CA HIS A 3 38.59 45.06 36.26
C HIS A 3 37.32 44.93 35.39
N LEU A 4 36.94 45.97 34.63
CA LEU A 4 35.78 45.92 33.73
C LEU A 4 35.96 44.89 32.59
N LYS A 5 37.20 44.76 32.06
CA LYS A 5 37.54 43.72 31.09
C LYS A 5 37.46 42.32 31.73
N THR A 6 37.90 42.18 32.99
CA THR A 6 37.82 40.91 33.74
C THR A 6 36.37 40.50 34.01
N TYR A 7 35.49 41.43 34.37
CA TYR A 7 34.06 41.15 34.57
C TYR A 7 33.35 40.81 33.26
N LEU A 8 33.71 41.48 32.15
CA LEU A 8 33.14 41.19 30.83
C LEU A 8 33.59 39.81 30.31
N SER A 9 34.85 39.43 30.53
CA SER A 9 35.38 38.11 30.21
C SER A 9 34.73 37.01 31.07
N ALA A 10 34.51 37.25 32.36
CA ALA A 10 33.83 36.31 33.25
C ALA A 10 32.35 36.12 32.86
N LEU A 11 31.65 37.19 32.48
CA LEU A 11 30.27 37.13 32.01
C LEU A 11 30.15 36.34 30.69
N LEU A 12 31.08 36.51 29.76
CA LEU A 12 31.11 35.78 28.48
C LEU A 12 31.31 34.26 28.68
N ILE A 13 32.13 33.86 29.64
CA ILE A 13 32.35 32.44 29.98
C ILE A 13 31.07 31.80 30.58
N ILE A 14 30.32 32.55 31.39
CA ILE A 14 29.04 32.10 31.95
C ILE A 14 27.98 31.91 30.85
N PHE A 15 27.93 32.81 29.85
CA PHE A 15 27.03 32.67 28.70
C PHE A 15 27.39 31.49 27.77
N ILE A 16 28.67 31.20 27.57
CA ILE A 16 29.11 30.03 26.77
C ILE A 16 28.76 28.72 27.50
N ALA A 17 28.91 28.67 28.83
CA ALA A 17 28.55 27.49 29.62
C ALA A 17 27.03 27.23 29.69
N ALA A 18 26.20 28.28 29.59
CA ALA A 18 24.74 28.18 29.57
C ALA A 18 24.17 27.81 28.18
N ALA A 19 24.95 27.94 27.11
CA ALA A 19 24.51 27.70 25.73
C ALA A 19 24.65 26.23 25.27
N CYS A 20 25.26 25.36 26.06
CA CYS A 20 25.42 23.93 25.73
C CYS A 20 24.32 23.07 26.36
N LYS A 21 23.05 23.28 26.01
CA LYS A 21 22.08 22.19 26.11
C LYS A 21 22.28 21.30 24.87
N ILE A 22 22.69 20.06 25.10
CA ILE A 22 22.68 19.04 24.07
C ILE A 22 21.22 18.87 23.62
N ASP A 23 20.93 19.20 22.36
CA ASP A 23 19.61 19.07 21.76
C ASP A 23 19.39 17.61 21.35
N ASN A 24 19.16 16.75 22.34
CA ASN A 24 18.96 15.32 22.11
C ASN A 24 17.51 14.96 22.38
N TYR A 25 16.64 15.25 21.41
CA TYR A 25 15.37 14.56 21.34
C TYR A 25 15.63 13.06 21.16
N PRO A 26 14.89 12.19 21.87
CA PRO A 26 15.00 10.76 21.65
C PRO A 26 14.74 10.45 20.17
N ALA A 27 15.48 9.50 19.61
CA ALA A 27 15.14 8.94 18.31
C ALA A 27 13.88 8.07 18.43
N PRO A 28 13.13 7.85 17.34
CA PRO A 28 12.04 6.88 17.33
C PRO A 28 12.52 5.51 17.84
N ASP A 29 11.78 4.93 18.78
CA ASP A 29 12.18 3.74 19.56
C ASP A 29 11.20 2.57 19.40
N ALA A 30 10.16 2.71 18.58
CA ALA A 30 9.15 1.70 18.33
C ALA A 30 9.01 1.36 16.83
N ARG A 31 8.31 0.26 16.58
CA ARG A 31 8.02 -0.31 15.26
C ARG A 31 6.56 -0.72 15.21
N LEU A 32 5.89 -0.35 14.13
CA LEU A 32 4.51 -0.73 13.85
C LEU A 32 4.44 -1.48 12.52
N TYR A 33 3.81 -2.65 12.52
CA TYR A 33 3.66 -3.45 11.31
C TYR A 33 2.36 -4.26 11.33
N GLY A 34 1.93 -4.71 10.17
CA GLY A 34 0.76 -5.56 10.07
C GLY A 34 0.35 -5.81 8.63
N THR A 35 -0.82 -6.42 8.49
CA THR A 35 -1.39 -6.81 7.19
C THR A 35 -2.87 -6.43 7.13
N PHE A 36 -3.30 -5.94 5.97
CA PHE A 36 -4.72 -5.86 5.63
C PHE A 36 -5.21 -7.25 5.25
N LEU A 37 -6.11 -7.82 6.04
CA LEU A 37 -6.62 -9.16 5.87
C LEU A 37 -8.11 -9.09 5.56
N ASP A 38 -8.54 -9.84 4.55
CA ASP A 38 -9.95 -10.05 4.27
C ASP A 38 -10.62 -10.68 5.50
N VAL A 39 -11.70 -10.05 5.97
CA VAL A 39 -12.43 -10.50 7.16
C VAL A 39 -13.04 -11.90 6.99
N GLU A 40 -13.36 -12.32 5.76
CA GLU A 40 -13.93 -13.65 5.50
C GLU A 40 -12.87 -14.72 5.22
N THR A 41 -11.88 -14.42 4.37
CA THR A 41 -10.91 -15.44 3.92
C THR A 41 -9.62 -15.47 4.74
N ASN A 42 -9.37 -14.43 5.53
CA ASN A 42 -8.12 -14.21 6.25
C ASN A 42 -6.87 -14.14 5.32
N GLU A 43 -7.08 -13.91 4.02
CA GLU A 43 -6.00 -13.71 3.05
C GLU A 43 -5.62 -12.22 2.98
N PRO A 44 -4.36 -11.89 2.63
CA PRO A 44 -3.97 -10.51 2.43
C PRO A 44 -4.76 -9.82 1.31
N VAL A 45 -5.17 -8.58 1.54
CA VAL A 45 -5.81 -7.74 0.53
C VAL A 45 -4.73 -7.05 -0.31
N GLU A 46 -4.51 -7.64 -1.46
CA GLU A 46 -3.60 -7.17 -2.50
C GLU A 46 -4.01 -5.78 -3.03
N GLN A 47 -3.03 -4.90 -3.25
CA GLN A 47 -3.24 -3.51 -3.67
C GLN A 47 -2.05 -2.97 -4.49
N ASP A 48 -2.10 -1.67 -4.80
CA ASP A 48 -0.98 -0.93 -5.41
C ASP A 48 -0.18 -0.17 -4.36
N ILE A 49 1.14 -0.07 -4.56
CA ILE A 49 1.97 0.86 -3.79
C ILE A 49 1.82 2.31 -4.27
N ILE A 50 1.58 2.50 -5.57
CA ILE A 50 1.37 3.83 -6.18
C ILE A 50 -0.12 4.13 -6.12
N ARG A 51 -0.50 5.20 -5.41
CA ARG A 51 -1.91 5.64 -5.29
C ARG A 51 -2.85 4.56 -4.74
N GLY A 52 -2.35 3.54 -4.04
CA GLY A 52 -3.18 2.56 -3.33
C GLY A 52 -3.60 3.02 -1.94
N SER A 53 -3.90 2.06 -1.06
CA SER A 53 -4.32 2.35 0.30
C SER A 53 -3.16 2.90 1.12
N THR A 54 -3.49 3.75 2.07
CA THR A 54 -2.53 4.32 3.01
C THR A 54 -3.09 4.25 4.41
N ILE A 55 -2.23 4.37 5.41
CA ILE A 55 -2.64 4.48 6.82
C ILE A 55 -2.33 5.89 7.29
N GLU A 56 -3.35 6.63 7.72
CA GLU A 56 -3.16 7.87 8.49
C GLU A 56 -2.95 7.50 9.96
N PHE A 57 -1.99 8.14 10.63
CA PHE A 57 -1.78 7.97 12.07
C PHE A 57 -1.54 9.32 12.74
N ILE A 58 -2.14 9.50 13.91
CA ILE A 58 -2.11 10.73 14.70
C ILE A 58 -1.63 10.39 16.10
N GLU A 59 -0.54 11.01 16.51
CA GLU A 59 0.02 10.87 17.85
C GLU A 59 -0.79 11.68 18.87
N HIS A 60 -1.07 11.09 20.04
CA HIS A 60 -1.76 11.76 21.13
C HIS A 60 -0.79 12.50 22.06
N GLY A 61 -1.31 13.43 22.86
CA GLY A 61 -0.53 14.13 23.89
C GLY A 61 0.10 15.47 23.47
N TYR A 62 -0.12 15.92 22.23
CA TYR A 62 0.35 17.21 21.72
C TYR A 62 -0.81 18.15 21.39
N ALA A 63 -0.62 19.45 21.65
CA ALA A 63 -1.63 20.47 21.35
C ALA A 63 -1.92 20.61 19.84
N SER A 64 -0.92 20.31 19.00
CA SER A 64 -1.07 20.21 17.55
C SER A 64 -0.97 18.76 17.12
N GLN A 65 -2.09 18.17 16.73
CA GLN A 65 -2.15 16.82 16.20
C GLN A 65 -1.81 16.84 14.71
N THR A 66 -0.62 16.37 14.35
CA THR A 66 -0.19 16.27 12.95
C THR A 66 -0.52 14.90 12.39
N LYS A 67 -1.23 14.87 11.26
CA LYS A 67 -1.48 13.64 10.52
C LYS A 67 -0.21 13.19 9.79
N GLN A 68 0.18 11.95 10.03
CA GLN A 68 1.26 11.28 9.30
C GLN A 68 0.69 10.15 8.45
N VAL A 69 1.42 9.72 7.42
CA VAL A 69 0.94 8.71 6.46
C VAL A 69 1.97 7.60 6.28
N MET A 70 1.53 6.35 6.37
CA MET A 70 2.29 5.17 5.95
C MET A 70 1.72 4.61 4.63
N ILE A 71 2.63 4.16 3.77
CA ILE A 71 2.28 3.45 2.53
C ILE A 71 2.14 1.96 2.82
N VAL A 72 1.20 1.31 2.14
CA VAL A 72 0.99 -0.14 2.19
C VAL A 72 1.63 -0.78 0.96
N LYS A 73 2.29 -1.92 1.14
CA LYS A 73 2.91 -2.67 0.04
C LYS A 73 1.84 -3.36 -0.81
N ASN A 74 2.25 -3.79 -2.00
CA ASN A 74 1.37 -4.47 -2.95
C ASN A 74 0.69 -5.73 -2.38
N ASP A 75 1.36 -6.44 -1.48
CA ASP A 75 0.86 -7.66 -0.83
C ASP A 75 -0.07 -7.38 0.38
N GLY A 76 -0.41 -6.11 0.61
CA GLY A 76 -1.27 -5.69 1.72
C GLY A 76 -0.54 -5.57 3.06
N THR A 77 0.77 -5.80 3.12
CA THR A 77 1.57 -5.62 4.34
C THR A 77 2.07 -4.18 4.48
N TYR A 78 2.29 -3.73 5.70
CA TYR A 78 2.91 -2.44 6.00
C TYR A 78 3.88 -2.56 7.17
N ARG A 79 4.87 -1.66 7.20
CA ARG A 79 5.86 -1.58 8.28
C ARG A 79 6.46 -0.19 8.37
N ASN A 80 6.45 0.37 9.57
CA ASN A 80 7.19 1.57 9.93
C ASN A 80 8.13 1.24 11.10
N ASN A 81 9.43 1.43 10.89
CA ASN A 81 10.47 1.17 11.88
C ASN A 81 10.95 2.46 12.60
N LEU A 82 10.36 3.61 12.26
CA LEU A 82 10.72 4.93 12.76
C LEU A 82 9.46 5.61 13.32
N ILE A 83 8.89 5.03 14.38
CA ILE A 83 7.75 5.58 15.12
C ILE A 83 8.10 5.67 16.61
N PHE A 84 7.58 6.69 17.30
CA PHE A 84 7.79 6.86 18.73
C PHE A 84 6.86 5.94 19.53
N ALA A 85 7.30 5.51 20.71
CA ALA A 85 6.41 4.82 21.63
C ALA A 85 5.38 5.80 22.21
N ASN A 86 4.11 5.68 21.82
CA ASN A 86 3.01 6.54 22.29
C ASN A 86 1.63 5.94 21.94
N GLN A 87 0.56 6.59 22.39
CA GLN A 87 -0.81 6.33 21.96
C GLN A 87 -1.06 7.03 20.61
N TYR A 88 -1.62 6.28 19.65
CA TYR A 88 -1.96 6.76 18.31
C TYR A 88 -3.41 6.44 17.97
N THR A 89 -4.09 7.34 17.26
CA THR A 89 -5.25 6.97 16.43
C THR A 89 -4.74 6.58 15.05
N ILE A 90 -5.06 5.38 14.59
CA ILE A 90 -4.58 4.80 13.34
C ILE A 90 -5.77 4.46 12.44
N THR A 91 -5.80 5.03 11.23
CA THR A 91 -6.94 4.98 10.33
C THR A 91 -6.51 4.54 8.93
N PRO A 92 -6.98 3.38 8.43
CA PRO A 92 -6.87 3.05 7.02
C PRO A 92 -7.68 4.01 6.16
N VAL A 93 -7.07 4.57 5.11
CA VAL A 93 -7.74 5.50 4.19
C VAL A 93 -7.41 5.18 2.75
N ARG A 94 -8.30 5.61 1.84
CA ARG A 94 -8.14 5.48 0.37
C ARG A 94 -7.97 4.04 -0.11
N GLY A 95 -8.65 3.10 0.56
CA GLY A 95 -8.52 1.66 0.33
C GLY A 95 -9.33 1.10 -0.84
N ASN A 96 -8.98 -0.12 -1.25
CA ASN A 96 -9.80 -1.00 -2.11
C ASN A 96 -10.77 -1.87 -1.28
N PHE A 97 -11.19 -1.37 -0.13
CA PHE A 97 -12.04 -2.04 0.84
C PHE A 97 -13.00 -1.03 1.46
N VAL A 98 -14.13 -1.53 1.99
CA VAL A 98 -15.11 -0.72 2.74
C VAL A 98 -14.38 0.02 3.86
N PRO A 99 -14.60 1.35 4.02
CA PRO A 99 -13.92 2.15 5.04
C PRO A 99 -13.90 1.46 6.41
N ALA A 100 -12.71 1.38 6.99
CA ALA A 100 -12.51 0.79 8.31
C ALA A 100 -12.48 1.89 9.38
N GLU A 101 -13.01 1.57 10.56
CA GLU A 101 -13.02 2.51 11.69
C GLU A 101 -11.58 2.80 12.19
N PRO A 102 -11.30 4.03 12.64
CA PRO A 102 -10.07 4.36 13.34
C PRO A 102 -9.85 3.47 14.58
N GLN A 103 -8.60 3.14 14.86
CA GLN A 103 -8.22 2.35 16.04
C GLN A 103 -7.23 3.10 16.90
N ASP A 104 -7.54 3.20 18.20
CA ASP A 104 -6.62 3.74 19.18
C ASP A 104 -5.67 2.63 19.66
N VAL A 105 -4.37 2.80 19.39
CA VAL A 105 -3.33 1.80 19.63
C VAL A 105 -2.18 2.40 20.43
N ASN A 106 -1.80 1.74 21.51
CA ASN A 106 -0.55 2.03 22.22
C ASN A 106 0.60 1.35 21.48
N VAL A 107 1.42 2.13 20.78
CA VAL A 107 2.59 1.64 20.06
C VAL A 107 3.78 1.66 21.00
N ALA A 108 4.42 0.51 21.21
CA ALA A 108 5.65 0.39 21.99
C ALA A 108 6.46 -0.83 21.50
N GLY A 109 7.79 -0.72 21.50
CA GLY A 109 8.67 -1.80 21.05
C GLY A 109 8.32 -2.29 19.64
N GLU A 110 7.97 -3.58 19.51
CA GLU A 110 7.37 -4.12 18.28
C GLU A 110 5.86 -4.33 18.45
N THR A 111 5.07 -3.49 17.79
CA THR A 111 3.61 -3.55 17.81
C THR A 111 3.08 -4.11 16.49
N LYS A 112 2.32 -5.21 16.55
CA LYS A 112 1.61 -5.78 15.41
C LYS A 112 0.16 -5.31 15.40
N LEU A 113 -0.33 -4.81 14.26
CA LEU A 113 -1.70 -4.38 14.06
C LEU A 113 -2.22 -4.85 12.70
N ASP A 114 -2.96 -5.95 12.66
CA ASP A 114 -3.63 -6.41 11.45
C ASP A 114 -5.00 -5.75 11.32
N PHE A 115 -5.34 -5.26 10.12
CA PHE A 115 -6.66 -4.70 9.83
C PHE A 115 -7.54 -5.76 9.20
N LYS A 116 -8.68 -6.08 9.83
CA LYS A 116 -9.73 -6.89 9.20
C LYS A 116 -10.60 -5.98 8.35
N VAL A 117 -10.63 -6.20 7.04
CA VAL A 117 -11.35 -5.35 6.09
C VAL A 117 -12.20 -6.17 5.13
N GLN A 118 -13.21 -5.54 4.55
CA GLN A 118 -14.03 -6.12 3.49
C GLN A 118 -13.57 -5.53 2.13
N PRO A 119 -12.79 -6.27 1.31
CA PRO A 119 -12.38 -5.77 0.00
C PRO A 119 -13.59 -5.62 -0.92
N TYR A 120 -13.63 -4.60 -1.78
CA TYR A 120 -14.78 -4.38 -2.68
C TYR A 120 -15.01 -5.55 -3.64
N ILE A 121 -13.91 -6.14 -4.14
CA ILE A 121 -13.90 -7.26 -5.06
C ILE A 121 -12.89 -8.31 -4.59
N ARG A 122 -13.27 -9.58 -4.67
CA ARG A 122 -12.37 -10.72 -4.59
C ARG A 122 -12.15 -11.30 -5.98
N VAL A 123 -10.90 -11.47 -6.37
CA VAL A 123 -10.52 -12.19 -7.60
C VAL A 123 -10.33 -13.66 -7.22
N LYS A 124 -11.22 -14.54 -7.70
CA LYS A 124 -11.25 -15.97 -7.35
C LYS A 124 -10.73 -16.82 -8.51
N ASP A 125 -10.20 -17.99 -8.19
CA ASP A 125 -9.72 -18.99 -9.15
C ASP A 125 -8.78 -18.40 -10.22
N ALA A 126 -7.93 -17.45 -9.81
CA ALA A 126 -7.03 -16.73 -10.71
C ALA A 126 -5.93 -17.66 -11.24
N LYS A 127 -5.87 -17.80 -12.56
CA LYS A 127 -4.82 -18.53 -13.27
C LYS A 127 -4.26 -17.65 -14.37
N ILE A 128 -2.94 -17.52 -14.43
CA ILE A 128 -2.24 -16.81 -15.49
C ILE A 128 -1.18 -17.75 -16.06
N GLU A 129 -1.23 -18.01 -17.36
CA GLU A 129 -0.31 -18.93 -18.02
C GLU A 129 0.06 -18.47 -19.43
N LYS A 130 1.27 -18.82 -19.88
CA LYS A 130 1.67 -18.65 -21.27
C LYS A 130 1.13 -19.82 -22.09
N SER A 131 0.42 -19.52 -23.18
CA SER A 131 -0.08 -20.49 -24.15
C SER A 131 0.30 -20.03 -25.56
N GLY A 132 1.28 -20.69 -26.17
CA GLY A 132 1.81 -20.29 -27.48
C GLY A 132 2.39 -18.88 -27.45
N SER A 133 1.87 -17.99 -28.30
CA SER A 133 2.30 -16.59 -28.41
C SER A 133 1.57 -15.63 -27.46
N LYS A 134 0.75 -16.14 -26.53
CA LYS A 134 -0.09 -15.31 -25.66
C LYS A 134 0.14 -15.65 -24.19
N VAL A 135 -0.07 -14.66 -23.33
CA VAL A 135 -0.33 -14.86 -21.91
C VAL A 135 -1.84 -14.76 -21.69
N ILE A 136 -2.42 -15.79 -21.09
CA ILE A 136 -3.86 -15.93 -20.88
C ILE A 136 -4.12 -15.91 -19.37
N ALA A 137 -5.04 -15.05 -18.96
CA ALA A 137 -5.57 -15.02 -17.60
C ALA A 137 -7.01 -15.50 -17.58
N THR A 138 -7.34 -16.42 -16.68
CA THR A 138 -8.72 -16.81 -16.35
C THR A 138 -8.97 -16.62 -14.87
N PHE A 139 -10.16 -16.10 -14.52
CA PHE A 139 -10.53 -15.79 -13.15
C PHE A 139 -12.04 -15.58 -13.02
N LYS A 140 -12.54 -15.58 -11.79
CA LYS A 140 -13.89 -15.16 -11.43
C LYS A 140 -13.83 -13.90 -10.59
N ILE A 141 -14.91 -13.12 -10.62
CA ILE A 141 -15.05 -11.89 -9.85
C ILE A 141 -16.21 -12.04 -8.88
N GLN A 142 -15.93 -11.85 -7.59
CA GLN A 142 -16.93 -11.81 -6.54
C GLN A 142 -16.97 -10.41 -5.94
N GLN A 143 -18.07 -9.67 -6.17
CA GLN A 143 -18.33 -8.40 -5.49
C GLN A 143 -18.71 -8.66 -4.03
N THR A 144 -18.28 -7.78 -3.13
CA THR A 144 -18.74 -7.76 -1.73
C THR A 144 -19.60 -6.53 -1.44
N VAL A 145 -19.71 -5.61 -2.40
CA VAL A 145 -20.48 -4.36 -2.32
C VAL A 145 -21.48 -4.26 -3.47
N ILE A 146 -22.46 -3.37 -3.33
CA ILE A 146 -23.53 -3.16 -4.32
C ILE A 146 -23.06 -2.48 -5.62
N ASN A 147 -21.94 -1.76 -5.58
CA ASN A 147 -21.36 -1.07 -6.73
C ASN A 147 -21.01 -2.03 -7.85
N ASN A 148 -21.28 -1.65 -9.10
CA ASN A 148 -20.95 -2.47 -10.25
C ASN A 148 -19.43 -2.62 -10.40
N VAL A 149 -19.01 -3.68 -11.06
CA VAL A 149 -17.64 -3.77 -11.55
C VAL A 149 -17.55 -2.90 -12.80
N ARG A 150 -16.68 -1.90 -12.77
CA ARG A 150 -16.46 -0.99 -13.90
C ARG A 150 -15.55 -1.65 -14.93
N LYS A 151 -14.43 -2.22 -14.49
CA LYS A 151 -13.38 -2.73 -15.37
C LYS A 151 -12.61 -3.89 -14.73
N ILE A 152 -12.19 -4.82 -15.57
CA ILE A 152 -11.20 -5.87 -15.27
C ILE A 152 -9.95 -5.66 -16.14
N GLY A 153 -8.79 -6.10 -15.64
CA GLY A 153 -7.52 -5.93 -16.33
C GLY A 153 -6.51 -7.03 -16.03
N LEU A 154 -5.68 -7.33 -17.04
CA LEU A 154 -4.45 -8.11 -16.92
C LEU A 154 -3.28 -7.16 -17.21
N TYR A 155 -2.39 -7.03 -16.24
CA TYR A 155 -1.26 -6.10 -16.26
C TYR A 155 0.06 -6.85 -16.27
N ALA A 156 1.05 -6.35 -17.02
CA ALA A 156 2.39 -6.91 -17.07
C ALA A 156 3.45 -5.86 -16.75
N HIS A 157 4.51 -6.24 -16.03
CA HIS A 157 5.67 -5.39 -15.72
C HIS A 157 6.91 -6.26 -15.41
N PRO A 158 8.15 -5.76 -15.60
CA PRO A 158 9.36 -6.49 -15.17
C PRO A 158 9.47 -6.67 -13.64
N GLU A 159 8.88 -5.77 -12.86
CA GLU A 159 8.95 -5.74 -11.39
C GLU A 159 7.72 -6.37 -10.71
N PRO A 160 7.88 -6.97 -9.51
CA PRO A 160 6.80 -7.65 -8.78
C PRO A 160 5.69 -6.70 -8.31
N SER A 161 5.95 -5.39 -8.32
CA SER A 161 5.00 -4.36 -7.94
C SER A 161 3.96 -4.03 -9.02
N VAL A 162 3.90 -4.85 -10.08
CA VAL A 162 2.91 -4.76 -11.17
C VAL A 162 1.48 -4.53 -10.66
N GLY A 163 0.78 -3.66 -11.36
CA GLY A 163 -0.60 -3.25 -11.11
C GLY A 163 -1.00 -2.23 -12.16
N GLU A 164 -2.20 -1.68 -12.09
CA GLU A 164 -2.64 -0.64 -13.03
C GLU A 164 -1.62 0.50 -13.12
N PRO A 165 -1.23 1.21 -12.05
CA PRO A 165 -0.33 2.36 -12.18
C PRO A 165 1.11 2.01 -12.59
N MET A 166 1.53 0.74 -12.52
CA MET A 166 2.91 0.29 -12.75
C MET A 166 2.97 -0.86 -13.78
N ARG A 167 2.29 -0.67 -14.91
CA ARG A 167 2.24 -1.61 -16.03
C ARG A 167 3.05 -1.11 -17.23
N THR A 168 3.70 -2.02 -17.95
CA THR A 168 4.24 -1.74 -19.30
C THR A 168 3.28 -2.19 -20.40
N VAL A 169 2.48 -3.22 -20.14
CA VAL A 169 1.48 -3.77 -21.06
C VAL A 169 0.21 -4.10 -20.29
N LEU A 170 -0.93 -3.95 -20.96
CA LEU A 170 -2.25 -4.21 -20.39
C LEU A 170 -3.17 -4.92 -21.40
N SER A 171 -4.14 -5.63 -20.86
CA SER A 171 -5.36 -6.06 -21.56
C SER A 171 -6.53 -5.79 -20.63
N GLU A 172 -7.49 -4.97 -21.05
CA GLU A 172 -8.59 -4.51 -20.21
C GLU A 172 -9.94 -4.74 -20.88
N THR A 173 -10.99 -4.87 -20.07
CA THR A 173 -12.37 -4.93 -20.54
C THR A 173 -13.26 -4.19 -19.55
N ASP A 174 -14.05 -3.26 -20.09
CA ASP A 174 -15.09 -2.59 -19.31
C ASP A 174 -16.28 -3.55 -19.13
N ILE A 175 -16.77 -3.64 -17.90
CA ILE A 175 -17.90 -4.48 -17.50
C ILE A 175 -19.14 -3.61 -17.28
N ASN A 176 -18.98 -2.51 -16.53
CA ASN A 176 -20.03 -1.54 -16.19
C ASN A 176 -21.35 -2.18 -15.72
N ALA A 177 -21.26 -3.28 -14.96
CA ALA A 177 -22.40 -4.05 -14.50
C ALA A 177 -22.06 -4.87 -13.26
N ALA A 178 -23.09 -5.37 -12.58
CA ALA A 178 -22.93 -6.44 -11.62
C ALA A 178 -22.41 -7.71 -12.31
N THR A 179 -21.69 -8.53 -11.55
CA THR A 179 -21.02 -9.74 -12.02
C THR A 179 -21.66 -10.96 -11.39
N ASP A 180 -21.78 -12.04 -12.17
CA ASP A 180 -22.11 -13.37 -11.65
C ASP A 180 -20.81 -13.98 -11.06
N PRO A 181 -20.76 -14.33 -9.76
CA PRO A 181 -19.59 -14.95 -9.14
C PRO A 181 -19.13 -16.26 -9.80
N ASN A 182 -20.00 -16.93 -10.55
CA ASN A 182 -19.66 -18.17 -11.27
C ASN A 182 -19.11 -17.92 -12.68
N LYS A 183 -19.28 -16.70 -13.22
CA LYS A 183 -18.80 -16.36 -14.56
C LYS A 183 -17.28 -16.33 -14.59
N VAL A 184 -16.71 -17.11 -15.52
CA VAL A 184 -15.28 -17.10 -15.80
C VAL A 184 -14.98 -16.03 -16.83
N TYR A 185 -14.12 -15.09 -16.45
CA TYR A 185 -13.55 -14.08 -17.31
C TYR A 185 -12.23 -14.58 -17.92
N LYS A 186 -11.93 -14.09 -19.13
CA LYS A 186 -10.70 -14.39 -19.85
C LYS A 186 -10.11 -13.09 -20.41
N LEU A 187 -8.84 -12.84 -20.11
CA LEU A 187 -8.06 -11.75 -20.70
C LEU A 187 -6.79 -12.31 -21.33
N GLU A 188 -6.33 -11.68 -22.41
CA GLU A 188 -5.17 -12.14 -23.16
C GLU A 188 -4.23 -10.98 -23.49
N ILE A 189 -2.94 -11.21 -23.37
CA ILE A 189 -1.88 -10.34 -23.91
C ILE A 189 -1.16 -11.12 -25.00
N ASP A 190 -1.15 -10.59 -26.22
CA ASP A 190 -0.37 -11.13 -27.33
C ASP A 190 1.09 -10.66 -27.24
N ILE A 191 2.03 -11.59 -27.15
CA ILE A 191 3.46 -11.29 -26.94
C ILE A 191 4.06 -10.62 -28.17
N PRO A 192 3.89 -11.12 -29.42
CA PRO A 192 4.43 -10.47 -30.62
C PRO A 192 3.95 -9.03 -30.80
N SER A 193 2.66 -8.77 -30.60
CA SER A 193 2.08 -7.42 -30.69
C SER A 193 2.63 -6.45 -29.64
N ASN A 194 3.18 -6.98 -28.55
CA ASN A 194 3.78 -6.21 -27.46
C ASN A 194 5.31 -6.37 -27.37
N SER A 195 5.95 -6.81 -28.45
CA SER A 195 7.37 -7.17 -28.49
C SER A 195 8.34 -6.03 -28.14
N ASN A 196 7.90 -4.77 -28.16
CA ASN A 196 8.71 -3.65 -27.67
C ASN A 196 8.91 -3.70 -26.15
N ASN A 197 7.91 -4.15 -25.40
CA ASN A 197 7.90 -4.19 -23.94
C ASN A 197 8.06 -5.60 -23.37
N LEU A 198 7.62 -6.62 -24.10
CA LEU A 198 7.65 -8.03 -23.72
C LEU A 198 8.57 -8.81 -24.67
N LYS A 199 9.80 -9.05 -24.21
CA LYS A 199 10.81 -9.77 -24.99
C LYS A 199 10.72 -11.27 -24.71
N ALA A 200 10.69 -12.08 -25.77
CA ALA A 200 10.82 -13.54 -25.65
C ALA A 200 12.17 -13.88 -24.99
N GLY A 201 12.19 -14.92 -24.15
CA GLY A 201 13.33 -15.33 -23.34
C GLY A 201 13.49 -14.55 -22.03
N SER A 202 12.65 -13.55 -21.75
CA SER A 202 12.68 -12.76 -20.52
C SER A 202 11.54 -13.14 -19.57
N GLN A 203 11.67 -12.77 -18.29
CA GLN A 203 10.64 -13.00 -17.27
C GLN A 203 9.95 -11.70 -16.89
N TYR A 204 8.63 -11.76 -16.74
CA TYR A 204 7.79 -10.63 -16.35
C TYR A 204 6.79 -11.07 -15.28
N PHE A 205 6.31 -10.11 -14.49
CA PHE A 205 5.20 -10.32 -13.56
C PHE A 205 3.90 -9.91 -14.22
N PHE A 206 2.88 -10.75 -14.04
CA PHE A 206 1.52 -10.54 -14.50
C PHE A 206 0.56 -10.49 -13.33
N ARG A 207 -0.43 -9.60 -13.37
CA ARG A 207 -1.40 -9.44 -12.28
C ARG A 207 -2.78 -9.11 -12.81
N ILE A 208 -3.78 -9.81 -12.29
CA ILE A 208 -5.19 -9.56 -12.57
C ILE A 208 -5.70 -8.51 -11.58
N GLY A 209 -6.39 -7.50 -12.06
CA GLY A 209 -7.06 -6.49 -11.25
C GLY A 209 -8.50 -6.24 -11.67
N ALA A 210 -9.32 -5.77 -10.75
CA ALA A 210 -10.67 -5.29 -11.01
C ALA A 210 -10.99 -4.07 -10.15
N ILE A 211 -11.88 -3.20 -10.65
CA ILE A 211 -12.27 -1.97 -9.96
C ILE A 211 -13.78 -1.73 -10.07
N ILE A 212 -14.37 -1.22 -8.98
CA ILE A 212 -15.78 -0.86 -8.93
C ILE A 212 -16.05 0.54 -9.53
N ASP A 213 -17.32 0.86 -9.75
CA ASP A 213 -17.81 2.18 -10.17
C ASP A 213 -18.06 3.13 -8.99
N ALA A 214 -17.07 3.32 -8.13
CA ALA A 214 -17.14 4.28 -7.02
C ALA A 214 -16.07 5.38 -7.15
N PRO A 215 -16.37 6.63 -6.73
CA PRO A 215 -15.37 7.69 -6.63
C PRO A 215 -14.17 7.25 -5.80
N GLU A 216 -12.97 7.64 -6.24
CA GLU A 216 -11.68 7.35 -5.59
C GLU A 216 -11.33 5.86 -5.36
N SER A 217 -12.18 4.93 -5.80
CA SER A 217 -11.95 3.50 -5.68
C SER A 217 -10.61 3.08 -6.25
N LYS A 218 -10.00 2.11 -5.58
CA LYS A 218 -8.75 1.47 -6.00
C LYS A 218 -9.04 0.09 -6.55
N PHE A 219 -8.11 -0.42 -7.36
CA PHE A 219 -8.20 -1.78 -7.86
C PHE A 219 -8.02 -2.79 -6.71
N ASN A 220 -8.82 -3.85 -6.73
CA ASN A 220 -8.53 -5.10 -6.04
C ASN A 220 -7.77 -6.02 -6.99
N TYR A 221 -6.83 -6.80 -6.46
CA TYR A 221 -5.95 -7.64 -7.27
C TYR A 221 -5.94 -9.09 -6.80
N ALA A 222 -5.56 -9.98 -7.71
CA ALA A 222 -4.95 -11.25 -7.35
C ALA A 222 -3.45 -11.05 -7.05
N LYS A 223 -2.81 -12.08 -6.51
CA LYS A 223 -1.35 -12.14 -6.40
C LYS A 223 -0.71 -12.06 -7.79
N ALA A 224 0.41 -11.36 -7.88
CA ALA A 224 1.21 -11.33 -9.11
C ALA A 224 1.87 -12.70 -9.36
N VAL A 225 1.96 -13.09 -10.63
CA VAL A 225 2.58 -14.34 -11.08
C VAL A 225 3.73 -14.01 -12.00
N ARG A 226 4.91 -14.59 -11.74
CA ARG A 226 6.08 -14.45 -12.60
C ARG A 226 6.04 -15.50 -13.71
N ILE A 227 6.13 -15.06 -14.97
CA ILE A 227 6.06 -15.92 -16.15
C ILE A 227 7.23 -15.63 -17.08
N ALA A 228 7.85 -16.70 -17.60
CA ALA A 228 8.85 -16.61 -18.67
C ALA A 228 8.14 -16.58 -20.04
N LEU A 229 8.53 -15.61 -20.89
CA LEU A 229 7.97 -15.41 -22.23
C LEU A 229 8.80 -16.06 -23.33
#